data_AF-A0A7V3T5V1-F1
#
_entry.id   AF-A0A7V3T5V1-F1
#
_cell.length_a   1.000
_cell.length_b   1.000
_cell.length_c   1.000
_cell.angle_alpha   90.00
_cell.angle_beta   90.00
_cell.angle_gamma   90.00
#
_symmetry.space_group_name_H-M   'P 1'
#
loop_
_entity.id
_entity.type
_entity.pdbx_description
1 polymer ?
#
loop_
_entity_poly.entity_id
_entity_poly.type
_entity_poly.pdbx_seq_one_letter_code
_entity_poly.pdbx_strand_id
1 'polypeptide(L)'
;MVNEQRVRLMYKILGQDGKEYGPVDVETLRRWISEGRVNAQTQAQAEGSTDWRPLTEFPELEGLLAGSGPPSPPPPQPQPAAPTVQPAAQPQRKALAIVSLVLGILSLVTCFLAGIPAIITGAIAQSRSRRDPARYGGRGLALAGLILGCCGTALTAIVVLALPVVLPAVAKGKSRAETIRCVGNLKLIGLAARMYAQDHNGVLPRDFITMSNELPSPKVLVCPADRTRQAATEWADFSADNVSYEFLAPGAKQQEVMNQPVFRCPIHDNVCYGDGSVQQGQEMPPPRLRPRR
;
A
#
# COMPACT_ATOMS: atom_id res chain seq x y z
N MET A 1 70.09 31.24 -20.19
CA MET A 1 69.23 32.43 -20.03
C MET A 1 67.79 31.95 -20.15
N VAL A 2 66.96 32.37 -19.19
CA VAL A 2 65.69 31.72 -18.81
C VAL A 2 64.61 31.86 -19.89
N ASN A 3 63.80 30.80 -19.96
CA ASN A 3 62.67 30.48 -20.81
C ASN A 3 61.48 31.46 -20.62
N GLU A 4 61.17 32.33 -21.59
CA GLU A 4 59.93 33.12 -21.60
C GLU A 4 58.91 32.47 -22.55
N GLN A 5 58.28 31.39 -22.08
CA GLN A 5 56.98 30.99 -22.59
C GLN A 5 56.00 32.13 -22.28
N ARG A 6 55.73 33.00 -23.27
CA ARG A 6 54.55 33.88 -23.25
C ARG A 6 53.32 32.99 -23.21
N VAL A 7 52.81 32.73 -22.00
CA VAL A 7 51.49 32.12 -21.81
C VAL A 7 50.48 33.04 -22.52
N ARG A 8 49.92 32.59 -23.65
CA ARG A 8 48.79 33.27 -24.28
C ARG A 8 47.58 33.00 -23.39
N LEU A 9 47.28 33.92 -22.49
CA LEU A 9 46.05 33.87 -21.72
C LEU A 9 44.89 34.09 -22.68
N MET A 10 44.06 33.07 -22.87
CA MET A 10 42.85 33.15 -23.69
C MET A 10 41.62 33.22 -22.80
N TYR A 11 40.64 34.00 -23.21
CA TYR A 11 39.41 34.27 -22.47
C TYR A 11 38.21 34.07 -23.37
N LYS A 12 37.10 33.58 -22.81
CA LYS A 12 35.77 33.67 -23.41
C LYS A 12 35.04 34.85 -22.78
N ILE A 13 34.29 35.60 -23.57
CA ILE A 13 33.62 36.84 -23.15
C ILE A 13 32.15 36.73 -23.49
N LEU A 14 31.29 37.15 -22.57
CA LEU A 14 29.86 37.24 -22.78
C LEU A 14 29.50 38.67 -23.20
N GLY A 15 29.06 38.86 -24.45
CA GLY A 15 28.65 40.17 -24.95
C GLY A 15 27.39 40.70 -24.25
N GLN A 16 27.13 42.01 -24.37
CA GLN A 16 25.88 42.62 -23.86
C GLN A 16 24.61 42.03 -24.51
N ASP A 17 24.76 41.40 -25.68
CA ASP A 17 23.73 40.68 -26.41
C ASP A 17 23.51 39.24 -25.90
N GLY A 18 24.25 38.81 -24.86
CA GLY A 18 24.15 37.49 -24.26
C GLY A 18 24.83 36.38 -25.09
N LYS A 19 25.62 36.72 -26.11
CA LYS A 19 26.36 35.74 -26.91
C LYS A 19 27.78 35.54 -26.38
N GLU A 20 28.24 34.29 -26.43
CA GLU A 20 29.60 33.90 -26.06
C GLU A 20 30.57 34.12 -27.22
N TYR A 21 31.65 34.85 -26.96
CA TYR A 21 32.71 35.15 -27.90
C TYR A 21 34.04 34.66 -27.34
N GLY A 22 34.67 33.71 -28.01
CA GLY A 22 35.99 33.22 -27.60
C GLY A 22 36.39 31.94 -28.31
N PRO A 23 37.62 31.46 -28.05
CA PRO A 23 38.62 32.03 -27.14
C PRO A 23 39.40 33.21 -27.79
N VAL A 24 39.46 34.36 -27.10
CA VAL A 24 40.20 35.57 -27.51
C VAL A 24 41.38 35.84 -26.60
N ASP A 25 42.47 36.39 -27.13
CA ASP A 25 43.65 36.75 -26.35
C ASP A 25 43.52 38.15 -25.70
N VAL A 26 44.41 38.43 -24.75
CA VAL A 26 44.46 39.71 -24.03
C VAL A 26 44.61 40.91 -24.98
N GLU A 27 45.29 40.73 -26.12
CA GLU A 27 45.51 41.80 -27.10
C GLU A 27 44.22 42.13 -27.89
N THR A 28 43.45 41.11 -28.30
CA THR A 28 42.12 41.31 -28.90
C THR A 28 41.16 41.93 -27.89
N LEU A 29 41.24 41.52 -26.63
CA LEU A 29 40.42 42.06 -25.54
C LEU A 29 40.73 43.53 -25.26
N ARG A 30 42.01 43.93 -25.29
CA ARG A 30 42.44 45.34 -25.21
C ARG A 30 41.77 46.17 -26.31
N ARG A 31 41.74 45.66 -27.54
CA ARG A 31 41.08 46.34 -28.67
C ARG A 31 39.59 46.50 -28.41
N TRP A 32 38.89 45.46 -27.94
CA TRP A 32 37.46 45.54 -27.65
C TRP A 32 37.09 46.48 -26.50
N ILE A 33 37.97 46.61 -25.50
CA ILE A 33 37.85 47.61 -24.43
C ILE A 33 38.03 49.02 -25.01
N SER A 34 39.04 49.23 -25.87
CA SER A 34 39.27 50.53 -26.51
C SER A 34 38.14 50.94 -27.48
N GLU A 35 37.47 49.97 -28.09
CA GLU A 35 36.29 50.18 -28.94
C GLU A 35 34.99 50.35 -28.14
N GLY A 36 35.03 50.23 -26.80
CA GLY A 36 33.86 50.35 -25.92
C GLY A 36 32.86 49.20 -26.02
N ARG A 37 33.23 48.08 -26.67
CA ARG A 37 32.37 46.89 -26.83
C ARG A 37 32.35 46.02 -25.58
N VAL A 38 33.43 46.04 -24.81
CA VAL A 38 33.61 45.30 -23.57
C VAL A 38 33.94 46.31 -22.47
N ASN A 39 33.33 46.11 -21.30
CA ASN A 39 33.50 47.00 -20.16
C ASN A 39 33.89 46.22 -18.89
N ALA A 40 34.16 46.96 -17.83
CA ALA A 40 34.50 46.44 -16.50
C ALA A 40 33.53 45.37 -15.96
N GLN A 41 32.24 45.47 -16.29
CA GLN A 41 31.19 44.57 -15.79
C GLN A 41 30.91 43.39 -16.74
N THR A 42 31.58 43.32 -17.88
CA THR A 42 31.41 42.24 -18.84
C THR A 42 31.98 40.96 -18.23
N GLN A 43 31.28 39.83 -18.40
CA GLN A 43 31.73 38.55 -17.85
C GLN A 43 32.77 37.92 -18.76
N ALA A 44 33.87 37.47 -18.18
CA ALA A 44 34.94 36.74 -18.84
C ALA A 44 35.25 35.43 -18.11
N GLN A 45 35.61 34.42 -18.88
CA GLN A 45 36.04 33.11 -18.41
C GLN A 45 37.44 32.84 -18.96
N ALA A 46 38.44 32.71 -18.09
CA ALA A 46 39.79 32.34 -18.48
C ALA A 46 39.87 30.86 -18.90
N GLU A 47 40.64 30.56 -19.93
CA GLU A 47 40.85 29.19 -20.41
C GLU A 47 41.51 28.33 -19.31
N GLY A 48 40.76 27.36 -18.77
CA GLY A 48 41.13 26.54 -17.62
C GLY A 48 40.27 26.76 -16.36
N SER A 49 39.41 27.77 -16.35
CA SER A 49 38.41 28.04 -15.30
C SER A 49 36.99 27.77 -15.82
N THR A 50 36.12 27.20 -14.99
CA THR A 50 34.69 27.04 -15.29
C THR A 50 33.84 28.23 -14.86
N ASP A 51 34.39 29.15 -14.07
CA ASP A 51 33.64 30.26 -13.49
C ASP A 51 33.73 31.52 -14.36
N TRP A 52 32.55 32.08 -14.68
CA TRP A 52 32.41 33.40 -15.31
C TRP A 52 32.58 34.48 -14.24
N ARG A 53 33.58 35.34 -14.42
CA ARG A 53 33.87 36.45 -13.49
C ARG A 53 33.87 37.78 -14.24
N PRO A 54 33.44 38.88 -13.62
CA PRO A 54 33.52 40.19 -14.26
C PRO A 54 34.98 40.54 -14.56
N LEU A 55 35.19 41.26 -15.66
CA LEU A 55 36.53 41.65 -16.12
C LEU A 55 37.36 42.40 -15.07
N THR A 56 36.71 43.07 -14.10
CA THR A 56 37.36 43.74 -12.96
C THR A 56 38.03 42.80 -11.96
N GLU A 57 37.63 41.53 -11.88
CA GLU A 57 38.21 40.59 -10.91
C GLU A 57 39.57 40.01 -11.35
N PHE A 58 39.98 40.29 -12.59
CA PHE A 58 41.24 39.83 -13.14
C PHE A 58 42.32 40.93 -12.99
N PRO A 59 43.28 40.80 -12.07
CA PRO A 59 44.31 41.82 -11.83
C PRO A 59 45.17 42.08 -13.07
N GLU A 60 45.30 41.11 -13.98
CA GLU A 60 46.00 41.27 -15.26
C GLU A 60 45.25 42.16 -16.28
N LEU A 61 43.94 42.37 -16.11
CA LEU A 61 43.07 43.17 -16.98
C LEU A 61 42.76 44.57 -16.39
N GLU A 62 43.04 44.80 -15.11
CA GLU A 62 42.84 46.11 -14.43
C GLU A 62 43.57 47.26 -15.14
N GLY A 63 44.81 47.03 -15.57
CA GLY A 63 45.61 48.02 -16.30
C GLY A 63 45.04 48.41 -17.68
N LEU A 64 44.13 47.59 -18.24
CA LEU A 64 43.42 47.87 -19.50
C LEU A 64 42.10 48.60 -19.26
N LEU A 65 41.47 48.40 -18.11
CA LEU A 65 40.20 49.01 -17.72
C LEU A 65 40.38 50.44 -17.18
N ALA A 66 41.58 50.81 -16.71
CA ALA A 66 41.88 52.16 -16.20
C ALA A 66 41.72 53.28 -17.26
N GLY A 67 41.62 52.93 -18.56
CA GLY A 67 41.37 53.88 -19.65
C GLY A 67 39.91 54.01 -20.10
N SER A 68 38.99 53.20 -19.57
CA SER A 68 37.56 53.29 -19.92
C SER A 68 36.82 54.24 -18.98
N GLY A 69 36.50 55.44 -19.47
CA GLY A 69 35.62 56.38 -18.76
C GLY A 69 34.19 55.86 -18.60
N PRO A 70 33.39 56.44 -17.68
CA PRO A 70 32.00 56.04 -17.46
C PRO A 70 31.15 56.22 -18.75
N PRO A 71 30.14 55.36 -18.97
CA PRO A 71 29.43 55.29 -20.25
C PRO A 71 28.61 56.57 -20.51
N SER A 72 28.78 57.18 -21.69
CA SER A 72 27.83 58.14 -22.25
C SER A 72 26.57 57.41 -22.73
N PRO A 73 25.35 57.87 -22.40
CA PRO A 73 24.11 57.21 -22.78
C PRO A 73 23.94 57.21 -24.31
N PRO A 74 23.54 56.08 -24.93
CA PRO A 74 23.30 56.02 -26.36
C PRO A 74 22.07 56.86 -26.77
N PRO A 75 22.07 57.47 -27.97
CA PRO A 75 20.94 58.24 -28.47
C PRO A 75 19.69 57.35 -28.62
N PRO A 76 18.46 57.89 -28.39
CA PRO A 76 17.24 57.10 -28.45
C PRO A 76 16.99 56.61 -29.88
N GLN A 77 17.18 55.31 -30.12
CA GLN A 77 16.68 54.70 -31.35
C GLN A 77 15.17 54.48 -31.22
N PRO A 78 14.37 54.68 -32.30
CA PRO A 78 12.94 54.36 -32.30
C PRO A 78 12.76 52.85 -32.07
N GLN A 79 12.41 52.46 -30.85
CA GLN A 79 12.05 51.09 -30.52
C GLN A 79 10.64 50.80 -31.04
N PRO A 80 10.42 49.76 -31.86
CA PRO A 80 9.09 49.20 -32.04
C PRO A 80 8.54 48.83 -30.65
N ALA A 81 7.31 49.24 -30.35
CA ALA A 81 6.66 48.99 -29.07
C ALA A 81 6.85 47.51 -28.67
N ALA A 82 7.66 47.27 -27.65
CA ALA A 82 7.82 45.96 -27.06
C ALA A 82 6.43 45.48 -26.59
N PRO A 83 6.02 44.23 -26.83
CA PRO A 83 4.87 43.69 -26.14
C PRO A 83 5.17 43.80 -24.65
N THR A 84 4.32 44.50 -23.91
CA THR A 84 4.33 44.55 -22.46
C THR A 84 4.53 43.13 -21.95
N VAL A 85 5.72 42.84 -21.41
CA VAL A 85 5.99 41.60 -20.68
C VAL A 85 5.15 41.72 -19.42
N GLN A 86 3.93 41.21 -19.49
CA GLN A 86 3.09 40.96 -18.33
C GLN A 86 3.90 40.09 -17.36
N PRO A 87 3.94 40.42 -16.07
CA PRO A 87 4.57 39.56 -15.08
C PRO A 87 4.02 38.16 -15.25
N ALA A 88 4.89 37.18 -15.52
CA ALA A 88 4.50 35.79 -15.56
C ALA A 88 3.84 35.45 -14.23
N ALA A 89 2.50 35.36 -14.24
CA ALA A 89 1.71 35.00 -13.08
C ALA A 89 2.18 33.61 -12.61
N GLN A 90 3.00 33.63 -11.58
CA GLN A 90 3.51 32.48 -10.86
C GLN A 90 2.35 31.58 -10.39
N PRO A 91 2.63 30.29 -10.13
CA PRO A 91 1.72 29.17 -10.37
C PRO A 91 0.65 29.01 -9.28
N GLN A 92 -0.38 29.85 -9.28
CA GLN A 92 -1.61 29.59 -8.51
C GLN A 92 -2.38 28.35 -9.00
N ARG A 93 -1.97 27.75 -10.12
CA ARG A 93 -2.66 26.68 -10.85
C ARG A 93 -2.58 25.30 -10.18
N LYS A 94 -1.65 25.05 -9.26
CA LYS A 94 -1.50 23.72 -8.60
C LYS A 94 -2.41 23.55 -7.37
N ALA A 95 -2.73 24.63 -6.65
CA ALA A 95 -3.45 24.54 -5.38
C ALA A 95 -4.89 24.02 -5.55
N LEU A 96 -5.66 24.52 -6.52
CA LEU A 96 -7.06 24.10 -6.70
C LEU A 96 -7.20 22.67 -7.24
N ALA A 97 -6.31 22.24 -8.12
CA ALA A 97 -6.30 20.87 -8.65
C ALA A 97 -5.89 19.85 -7.55
N ILE A 98 -4.86 20.18 -6.77
CA ILE A 98 -4.46 19.38 -5.61
C ILE A 98 -5.56 19.35 -4.55
N VAL A 99 -6.21 20.49 -4.26
CA VAL A 99 -7.34 20.54 -3.31
C VAL A 99 -8.51 19.67 -3.79
N SER A 100 -8.85 19.68 -5.10
CA SER A 100 -9.89 18.77 -5.63
C SER A 100 -9.49 17.29 -5.59
N LEU A 101 -8.22 16.97 -5.79
CA LEU A 101 -7.70 15.60 -5.72
C LEU A 101 -7.69 15.09 -4.28
N VAL A 102 -7.21 15.93 -3.35
CA VAL A 102 -7.14 15.63 -1.92
C VAL A 102 -8.56 15.52 -1.33
N LEU A 103 -9.49 16.40 -1.68
CA LEU A 103 -10.90 16.28 -1.31
C LEU A 103 -11.56 15.04 -1.91
N GLY A 104 -11.22 14.66 -3.15
CA GLY A 104 -11.68 13.43 -3.77
C GLY A 104 -11.21 12.18 -3.01
N ILE A 105 -9.94 12.12 -2.63
CA ILE A 105 -9.36 11.02 -1.85
C ILE A 105 -9.96 10.98 -0.42
N LEU A 106 -10.13 12.13 0.23
CA LEU A 106 -10.76 12.23 1.55
C LEU A 106 -12.26 11.86 1.53
N SER A 107 -12.95 12.09 0.40
CA SER A 107 -14.35 11.65 0.21
C SER A 107 -14.48 10.13 0.14
N LEU A 108 -13.43 9.44 -0.31
CA LEU A 108 -13.31 7.98 -0.36
C LEU A 108 -13.22 7.37 1.05
N VAL A 109 -12.71 8.15 2.02
CA VAL A 109 -12.53 7.72 3.42
C VAL A 109 -13.73 8.09 4.30
N THR A 110 -14.50 9.13 3.95
CA THR A 110 -15.59 9.67 4.81
C THR A 110 -17.02 9.30 4.39
N CYS A 111 -17.16 8.45 3.35
CA CYS A 111 -18.29 7.53 3.10
C CYS A 111 -19.69 8.02 3.54
N PHE A 112 -20.33 8.87 2.72
CA PHE A 112 -21.77 8.87 2.32
C PHE A 112 -22.31 10.27 1.96
N LEU A 113 -21.85 11.34 2.60
CA LEU A 113 -22.39 12.69 2.39
C LEU A 113 -21.55 13.57 1.43
N ALA A 114 -20.30 13.19 1.17
CA ALA A 114 -19.38 13.99 0.35
C ALA A 114 -19.42 13.67 -1.16
N GLY A 115 -20.14 12.61 -1.57
CA GLY A 115 -20.24 12.23 -2.99
C GLY A 115 -20.92 13.30 -3.84
N ILE A 116 -22.00 13.89 -3.34
CA ILE A 116 -22.73 14.97 -4.03
C ILE A 116 -21.83 16.23 -4.15
N PRO A 117 -21.21 16.74 -3.07
CA PRO A 117 -20.24 17.84 -3.16
C PRO A 117 -19.05 17.57 -4.09
N ALA A 118 -18.52 16.34 -4.13
CA ALA A 118 -17.42 15.96 -5.03
C ALA A 118 -17.83 16.01 -6.50
N ILE A 119 -19.04 15.53 -6.84
CA ILE A 119 -19.59 15.64 -8.19
C ILE A 119 -19.83 17.10 -8.57
N ILE A 120 -20.39 17.90 -7.67
CA ILE A 120 -20.64 19.34 -7.90
C ILE A 120 -19.34 20.10 -8.13
N THR A 121 -18.35 19.92 -7.26
CA THR A 121 -17.05 20.60 -7.37
C THR A 121 -16.27 20.15 -8.60
N GLY A 122 -16.33 18.87 -8.95
CA GLY A 122 -15.78 18.33 -10.20
C GLY A 122 -16.43 18.94 -11.45
N ALA A 123 -17.75 19.06 -11.48
CA ALA A 123 -18.49 19.69 -12.58
C ALA A 123 -18.18 21.20 -12.71
N ILE A 124 -18.03 21.91 -11.59
CA ILE A 124 -17.65 23.33 -11.57
C ILE A 124 -16.22 23.52 -12.08
N ALA A 125 -15.27 22.67 -11.66
CA ALA A 125 -13.90 22.72 -12.15
C ALA A 125 -13.82 22.49 -13.67
N GLN A 126 -14.62 21.55 -14.18
CA GLN A 126 -14.71 21.29 -15.61
C GLN A 126 -15.36 22.45 -16.39
N SER A 127 -16.42 23.06 -15.85
CA SER A 127 -17.08 24.23 -16.43
C SER A 127 -16.13 25.44 -16.52
N ARG A 128 -15.32 25.68 -15.47
CA ARG A 128 -14.30 26.75 -15.46
C ARG A 128 -13.15 26.48 -16.44
N SER A 129 -12.70 25.23 -16.54
CA SER A 129 -11.68 24.82 -17.52
C SER A 129 -12.16 24.89 -18.98
N ARG A 130 -13.47 24.72 -19.22
CA ARG A 130 -14.09 24.90 -20.55
C ARG A 130 -14.19 26.36 -20.98
N ARG A 131 -14.47 27.29 -20.04
CA ARG A 131 -14.69 28.72 -20.34
C ARG A 131 -13.39 29.49 -20.60
N ASP A 132 -12.33 29.24 -19.82
CA ASP A 132 -11.03 29.94 -19.98
C ASP A 132 -9.85 28.95 -20.06
N PRO A 133 -9.60 28.32 -21.23
CA PRO A 133 -8.52 27.34 -21.38
C PRO A 133 -7.11 27.93 -21.16
N ALA A 134 -6.90 29.22 -21.49
CA ALA A 134 -5.63 29.92 -21.24
C ALA A 134 -5.34 30.10 -19.74
N ARG A 135 -6.38 30.18 -18.90
CA ARG A 135 -6.28 30.41 -17.45
C ARG A 135 -6.33 29.13 -16.62
N TYR A 136 -7.05 28.11 -17.07
CA TYR A 136 -7.34 26.87 -16.32
C TYR A 136 -6.99 25.57 -17.07
N GLY A 137 -5.95 25.58 -17.91
CA GLY A 137 -5.48 24.38 -18.64
C GLY A 137 -5.41 23.11 -17.77
N GLY A 138 -5.45 21.92 -18.39
CA GLY A 138 -5.53 20.63 -17.66
C GLY A 138 -6.85 19.86 -17.86
N ARG A 139 -7.54 20.10 -18.98
CA ARG A 139 -8.81 19.46 -19.33
C ARG A 139 -8.76 17.93 -19.28
N GLY A 140 -7.63 17.33 -19.69
CA GLY A 140 -7.40 15.89 -19.59
C GLY A 140 -7.31 15.39 -18.15
N LEU A 141 -6.62 16.14 -17.28
CA LEU A 141 -6.48 15.80 -15.86
C LEU A 141 -7.82 15.93 -15.10
N ALA A 142 -8.59 16.98 -15.40
CA ALA A 142 -9.92 17.18 -14.82
C ALA A 142 -10.91 16.09 -15.26
N LEU A 143 -10.84 15.65 -16.52
CA LEU A 143 -11.66 14.54 -17.03
C LEU A 143 -11.25 13.20 -16.38
N ALA A 144 -9.94 12.93 -16.26
CA ALA A 144 -9.44 11.74 -15.60
C ALA A 144 -9.88 11.68 -14.13
N GLY A 145 -9.83 12.80 -13.41
CA GLY A 145 -10.31 12.89 -12.03
C GLY A 145 -11.82 12.62 -11.89
N LEU A 146 -12.64 13.12 -12.81
CA LEU A 146 -14.08 12.86 -12.82
C LEU A 146 -14.39 11.39 -13.10
N ILE A 147 -13.71 10.79 -14.08
CA ILE A 147 -13.90 9.36 -14.43
C ILE A 147 -13.51 8.47 -13.25
N LEU A 148 -12.32 8.69 -12.68
CA LEU A 148 -11.85 7.91 -11.53
C LEU A 148 -12.76 8.08 -10.31
N GLY A 149 -13.27 9.30 -10.09
CA GLY A 149 -14.25 9.59 -9.05
C GLY A 149 -15.56 8.83 -9.25
N CYS A 150 -16.15 8.89 -10.45
CA CYS A 150 -17.39 8.16 -10.77
C CYS A 150 -17.23 6.64 -10.70
N CYS A 151 -16.11 6.10 -11.20
CA CYS A 151 -15.82 4.67 -11.09
C CYS A 151 -15.62 4.25 -9.63
N GLY A 152 -14.91 5.05 -8.84
CA GLY A 152 -14.68 4.81 -7.42
C GLY A 152 -15.97 4.85 -6.60
N THR A 153 -16.85 5.84 -6.84
CA THR A 153 -18.15 5.93 -6.16
C THR A 153 -19.08 4.78 -6.56
N ALA A 154 -19.14 4.42 -7.84
CA ALA A 154 -19.92 3.28 -8.31
C ALA A 154 -19.44 1.97 -7.68
N LEU A 155 -18.13 1.71 -7.66
CA LEU A 155 -17.56 0.50 -7.05
C LEU A 155 -17.84 0.46 -5.54
N THR A 156 -17.68 1.58 -4.84
CA THR A 156 -17.96 1.67 -3.40
C THR A 156 -19.45 1.42 -3.11
N ALA A 157 -20.35 1.99 -3.90
CA ALA A 157 -21.79 1.76 -3.78
C ALA A 157 -22.13 0.27 -3.98
N ILE A 158 -21.55 -0.40 -4.98
CA ILE A 158 -21.73 -1.84 -5.19
C ILE A 158 -21.27 -2.63 -3.96
N VAL A 159 -20.08 -2.36 -3.43
CA VAL A 159 -19.55 -3.06 -2.25
C VAL A 159 -20.45 -2.84 -1.02
N VAL A 160 -20.87 -1.60 -0.75
CA VAL A 160 -21.73 -1.28 0.39
C VAL A 160 -23.11 -1.95 0.28
N LEU A 161 -23.70 -1.98 -0.93
CA LEU A 161 -24.97 -2.65 -1.16
C LEU A 161 -24.86 -4.18 -1.09
N ALA A 162 -23.73 -4.75 -1.51
CA ALA A 162 -23.50 -6.19 -1.47
C ALA A 162 -23.13 -6.70 -0.08
N LEU A 163 -22.38 -5.91 0.72
CA LEU A 163 -21.87 -6.31 2.03
C LEU A 163 -22.93 -6.90 2.99
N PRO A 164 -24.11 -6.27 3.21
CA PRO A 164 -25.12 -6.83 4.11
C PRO A 164 -25.75 -8.14 3.62
N VAL A 165 -25.66 -8.45 2.32
CA VAL A 165 -26.12 -9.74 1.76
C VAL A 165 -25.05 -10.82 1.91
N VAL A 166 -23.79 -10.45 1.71
CA VAL A 166 -22.65 -11.38 1.78
C VAL A 166 -22.37 -11.83 3.20
N LEU A 167 -22.43 -10.92 4.19
CA LEU A 167 -22.06 -11.24 5.58
C LEU A 167 -22.92 -12.36 6.21
N PRO A 168 -24.27 -12.34 6.14
CA PRO A 168 -25.10 -13.42 6.69
C PRO A 168 -24.87 -14.76 5.97
N ALA A 169 -24.64 -14.73 4.65
CA ALA A 169 -24.36 -15.93 3.88
C ALA A 169 -23.04 -16.59 4.31
N VAL A 170 -21.99 -15.80 4.52
CA VAL A 170 -20.71 -16.28 5.03
C VAL A 170 -20.84 -16.82 6.46
N ALA A 171 -21.58 -16.13 7.33
CA ALA A 171 -21.82 -16.59 8.71
C ALA A 171 -22.54 -17.95 8.76
N LYS A 172 -23.59 -18.13 7.93
CA LYS A 172 -24.30 -19.42 7.78
C LYS A 172 -23.43 -20.51 7.16
N GLY A 173 -22.51 -20.15 6.27
CA GLY A 173 -21.51 -21.07 5.72
C GLY A 173 -20.56 -21.60 6.79
N LYS A 174 -20.13 -20.72 7.72
CA LYS A 174 -19.21 -21.09 8.79
C LYS A 174 -19.80 -22.13 9.75
N SER A 175 -21.04 -21.95 10.22
CA SER A 175 -21.66 -22.91 11.15
C SER A 175 -21.83 -24.30 10.53
N ARG A 176 -22.26 -24.38 9.27
CA ARG A 176 -22.36 -25.66 8.54
C ARG A 176 -21.00 -26.34 8.39
N ALA A 177 -19.96 -25.58 8.06
CA ALA A 177 -18.60 -26.11 7.96
C ALA A 177 -18.08 -26.66 9.30
N GLU A 178 -18.40 -25.99 10.41
CA GLU A 178 -18.04 -26.44 11.77
C GLU A 178 -18.71 -27.77 12.13
N THR A 179 -19.98 -27.96 11.78
CA THR A 179 -20.69 -29.24 12.00
C THR A 179 -20.07 -30.38 11.18
N ILE A 180 -19.74 -30.15 9.91
CA ILE A 180 -19.10 -31.16 9.04
C ILE A 180 -17.72 -31.56 9.61
N ARG A 181 -16.91 -30.57 10.00
CA ARG A 181 -15.61 -30.80 10.62
C ARG A 181 -15.75 -31.53 11.96
N CYS A 182 -16.76 -31.22 12.76
CA CYS A 182 -17.04 -31.92 14.00
C CYS A 182 -17.32 -33.41 13.78
N VAL A 183 -18.10 -33.76 12.75
CA VAL A 183 -18.35 -35.17 12.38
C VAL A 183 -17.06 -35.82 11.89
N GLY A 184 -16.25 -35.13 11.10
CA GLY A 184 -14.93 -35.61 10.68
C GLY A 184 -14.04 -35.94 11.86
N ASN A 185 -13.93 -35.03 12.84
CA ASN A 185 -13.18 -35.26 14.07
C ASN A 185 -13.69 -36.46 14.86
N LEU A 186 -15.01 -36.61 15.04
CA LEU A 186 -15.59 -37.77 15.72
C LEU A 186 -15.28 -39.09 15.00
N LYS A 187 -15.30 -39.11 13.66
CA LYS A 187 -14.90 -40.28 12.88
C LYS A 187 -13.43 -40.63 13.09
N LEU A 188 -12.54 -39.63 13.12
CA LEU A 188 -11.11 -39.84 13.40
C LEU A 188 -10.89 -40.38 14.82
N ILE A 189 -11.58 -39.82 15.81
CA ILE A 189 -11.53 -40.27 17.21
C ILE A 189 -12.02 -41.71 17.35
N GLY A 190 -13.18 -42.02 16.74
CA GLY A 190 -13.73 -43.37 16.74
C GLY A 190 -12.82 -44.38 16.05
N LEU A 191 -12.22 -44.00 14.91
CA LEU A 191 -11.24 -44.84 14.22
C LEU A 191 -10.01 -45.10 15.09
N ALA A 192 -9.43 -44.07 15.69
CA ALA A 192 -8.27 -44.17 16.58
C ALA A 192 -8.54 -45.09 17.78
N ALA A 193 -9.71 -44.95 18.42
CA ALA A 193 -10.09 -45.80 19.54
C ALA A 193 -10.22 -47.28 19.14
N ARG A 194 -10.67 -47.55 17.91
CA ARG A 194 -10.76 -48.91 17.37
C ARG A 194 -9.39 -49.48 17.02
N MET A 195 -8.52 -48.68 16.41
CA MET A 195 -7.13 -49.07 16.14
C MET A 195 -6.42 -49.43 17.45
N TYR A 196 -6.52 -48.57 18.45
CA TYR A 196 -6.01 -48.86 19.80
C TYR A 196 -6.55 -50.18 20.36
N ALA A 197 -7.88 -50.39 20.28
CA ALA A 197 -8.50 -51.60 20.82
C ALA A 197 -8.03 -52.88 20.12
N GLN A 198 -7.72 -52.84 18.82
CA GLN A 198 -7.17 -54.00 18.10
C GLN A 198 -5.85 -54.46 18.71
N ASP A 199 -5.01 -53.52 19.15
CA ASP A 199 -3.72 -53.81 19.78
C ASP A 199 -3.83 -54.10 21.28
N HIS A 200 -4.99 -53.81 21.89
CA HIS A 200 -5.22 -53.89 23.33
C HIS A 200 -6.37 -54.86 23.68
N ASN A 201 -6.36 -56.06 23.09
CA ASN A 201 -7.30 -57.16 23.40
C ASN A 201 -8.79 -56.78 23.26
N GLY A 202 -9.12 -55.89 22.32
CA GLY A 202 -10.48 -55.40 22.09
C GLY A 202 -10.99 -54.45 23.16
N VAL A 203 -10.13 -53.89 24.02
CA VAL A 203 -10.50 -52.94 25.07
C VAL A 203 -10.27 -51.51 24.59
N LEU A 204 -11.30 -50.68 24.66
CA LEU A 204 -11.19 -49.26 24.32
C LEU A 204 -10.25 -48.52 25.28
N PRO A 205 -9.63 -47.41 24.86
CA PRO A 205 -8.76 -46.63 25.73
C PRO A 205 -9.52 -46.06 26.93
N ARG A 206 -8.81 -45.77 28.03
CA ARG A 206 -9.41 -45.21 29.25
C ARG A 206 -9.58 -43.69 29.19
N ASP A 207 -8.80 -43.04 28.34
CA ASP A 207 -8.82 -41.60 28.10
C ASP A 207 -8.22 -41.31 26.72
N PHE A 208 -8.25 -40.04 26.30
CA PHE A 208 -7.75 -39.63 25.00
C PHE A 208 -6.22 -39.69 24.89
N ILE A 209 -5.49 -39.47 25.99
CA ILE A 209 -4.02 -39.44 25.95
C ILE A 209 -3.46 -40.86 25.76
N THR A 210 -4.13 -41.87 26.29
CA THR A 210 -3.78 -43.29 26.14
C THR A 210 -3.80 -43.74 24.67
N MET A 211 -4.66 -43.14 23.83
CA MET A 211 -4.72 -43.40 22.39
C MET A 211 -4.08 -42.30 21.53
N SER A 212 -3.22 -41.46 22.11
CA SER A 212 -2.59 -40.33 21.40
C SER A 212 -1.79 -40.75 20.16
N ASN A 213 -1.16 -41.93 20.18
CA ASN A 213 -0.42 -42.50 19.04
C ASN A 213 -1.31 -42.83 17.83
N GLU A 214 -2.61 -43.07 18.07
CA GLU A 214 -3.58 -43.39 17.01
C GLU A 214 -4.28 -42.14 16.45
N LEU A 215 -4.05 -40.99 17.08
CA LEU A 215 -4.66 -39.72 16.69
C LEU A 215 -3.66 -38.88 15.88
N PRO A 216 -4.11 -38.24 14.79
CA PRO A 216 -3.22 -37.47 13.93
C PRO A 216 -2.67 -36.20 14.61
N SER A 217 -3.41 -35.63 15.56
CA SER A 217 -2.98 -34.48 16.38
C SER A 217 -3.92 -34.28 17.57
N PRO A 218 -3.49 -33.63 18.66
CA PRO A 218 -4.38 -33.26 19.76
C PRO A 218 -5.48 -32.27 19.35
N LYS A 219 -5.28 -31.53 18.24
CA LYS A 219 -6.25 -30.54 17.72
C LYS A 219 -7.59 -31.16 17.31
N VAL A 220 -7.61 -32.46 17.01
CA VAL A 220 -8.84 -33.19 16.65
C VAL A 220 -9.81 -33.30 17.82
N LEU A 221 -9.33 -33.14 19.06
CA LEU A 221 -10.11 -33.29 20.29
C LEU A 221 -10.90 -32.03 20.68
N VAL A 222 -10.77 -30.95 19.92
CA VAL A 222 -11.57 -29.73 20.11
C VAL A 222 -12.60 -29.60 18.99
N CYS A 223 -13.84 -29.33 19.38
CA CYS A 223 -14.91 -29.10 18.43
C CYS A 223 -14.68 -27.74 17.74
N PRO A 224 -14.80 -27.64 16.39
CA PRO A 224 -14.62 -26.38 15.67
C PRO A 224 -15.58 -25.26 16.06
N ALA A 225 -16.72 -25.59 16.69
CA ALA A 225 -17.68 -24.62 17.22
C ALA A 225 -17.42 -24.24 18.68
N ASP A 226 -16.53 -24.96 19.39
CA ASP A 226 -16.14 -24.60 20.75
C ASP A 226 -15.34 -23.30 20.71
N ARG A 227 -15.76 -22.32 21.52
CA ARG A 227 -15.10 -21.02 21.71
C ARG A 227 -14.48 -20.89 23.09
N THR A 228 -14.74 -21.86 23.96
CA THR A 228 -14.32 -21.84 25.36
C THR A 228 -12.99 -22.56 25.54
N ARG A 229 -12.76 -23.61 24.76
CA ARG A 229 -11.54 -24.42 24.82
C ARG A 229 -10.58 -24.07 23.69
N GLN A 230 -9.29 -24.16 24.01
CA GLN A 230 -8.20 -24.05 23.03
C GLN A 230 -7.60 -25.42 22.80
N ALA A 231 -7.34 -25.74 21.53
CA ALA A 231 -6.72 -26.99 21.15
C ALA A 231 -5.24 -26.97 21.52
N ALA A 232 -4.75 -28.03 22.17
CA ALA A 232 -3.33 -28.18 22.45
C ALA A 232 -2.54 -28.24 21.13
N THR A 233 -1.33 -27.69 21.13
CA THR A 233 -0.42 -27.74 19.98
C THR A 233 0.31 -29.07 19.91
N GLU A 234 0.74 -29.57 21.08
CA GLU A 234 1.51 -30.79 21.25
C GLU A 234 0.87 -31.67 22.33
N TRP A 235 1.16 -32.97 22.31
CA TRP A 235 0.68 -33.91 23.33
C TRP A 235 1.33 -33.69 24.71
N ALA A 236 2.51 -33.08 24.77
CA ALA A 236 3.20 -32.77 26.01
C ALA A 236 2.43 -31.77 26.91
N ASP A 237 1.72 -30.83 26.29
CA ASP A 237 0.93 -29.79 26.97
C ASP A 237 -0.56 -30.16 27.07
N PHE A 238 -0.92 -31.37 26.67
CA PHE A 238 -2.32 -31.80 26.59
C PHE A 238 -2.92 -32.07 27.97
N SER A 239 -4.10 -31.53 28.20
CA SER A 239 -4.89 -31.77 29.42
C SER A 239 -6.37 -32.00 29.10
N ALA A 240 -7.16 -32.35 30.12
CA ALA A 240 -8.61 -32.50 29.99
C ALA A 240 -9.31 -31.19 29.55
N ASP A 241 -8.73 -30.03 29.83
CA ASP A 241 -9.27 -28.73 29.44
C ASP A 241 -9.18 -28.48 27.92
N ASN A 242 -8.34 -29.25 27.22
CA ASN A 242 -8.16 -29.17 25.77
C ASN A 242 -9.09 -30.13 24.99
N VAL A 243 -10.16 -30.62 25.63
CA VAL A 243 -11.07 -31.60 25.02
C VAL A 243 -12.51 -31.10 25.06
N SER A 244 -13.12 -30.98 23.89
CA SER A 244 -14.56 -30.67 23.77
C SER A 244 -15.45 -31.92 23.75
N TYR A 245 -14.92 -33.06 23.34
CA TYR A 245 -15.67 -34.31 23.19
C TYR A 245 -15.74 -35.09 24.50
N GLU A 246 -16.87 -35.74 24.74
CA GLU A 246 -17.04 -36.59 25.90
C GLU A 246 -16.86 -38.06 25.53
N PHE A 247 -16.17 -38.79 26.40
CA PHE A 247 -15.94 -40.23 26.27
C PHE A 247 -16.91 -40.96 27.21
N LEU A 248 -17.86 -41.70 26.64
CA LEU A 248 -18.97 -42.32 27.36
C LEU A 248 -18.69 -43.75 27.85
N ALA A 249 -17.75 -44.45 27.20
CA ALA A 249 -17.44 -45.85 27.49
C ALA A 249 -15.92 -46.11 27.59
N PRO A 250 -15.17 -45.37 28.43
CA PRO A 250 -13.73 -45.59 28.59
C PRO A 250 -13.45 -46.99 29.15
N GLY A 251 -12.48 -47.71 28.56
CA GLY A 251 -12.10 -49.04 29.01
C GLY A 251 -13.14 -50.15 28.75
N ALA A 252 -14.23 -49.87 28.03
CA ALA A 252 -15.21 -50.89 27.68
C ALA A 252 -14.66 -51.86 26.62
N LYS A 253 -15.15 -53.10 26.61
CA LYS A 253 -14.86 -54.03 25.51
C LYS A 253 -15.60 -53.58 24.26
N GLN A 254 -14.88 -53.40 23.16
CA GLN A 254 -15.41 -52.89 21.89
C GLN A 254 -16.63 -53.67 21.40
N GLN A 255 -16.64 -55.00 21.56
CA GLN A 255 -17.76 -55.87 21.18
C GLN A 255 -19.05 -55.61 21.99
N GLU A 256 -18.94 -55.19 23.25
CA GLU A 256 -20.10 -54.90 24.10
C GLU A 256 -20.75 -53.55 23.76
N VAL A 257 -19.96 -52.63 23.19
CA VAL A 257 -20.39 -51.25 22.87
C VAL A 257 -20.54 -51.00 21.38
N MET A 258 -20.53 -52.04 20.54
CA MET A 258 -20.61 -51.92 19.06
C MET A 258 -21.76 -51.01 18.61
N ASN A 259 -22.96 -51.19 19.20
CA ASN A 259 -24.15 -50.40 18.90
C ASN A 259 -24.47 -49.35 19.99
N GLN A 260 -23.50 -49.01 20.84
CA GLN A 260 -23.66 -48.03 21.90
C GLN A 260 -22.87 -46.75 21.61
N PRO A 261 -23.34 -45.59 22.10
CA PRO A 261 -22.57 -44.35 22.06
C PRO A 261 -21.24 -44.49 22.80
N VAL A 262 -20.14 -44.19 22.11
CA VAL A 262 -18.79 -44.20 22.70
C VAL A 262 -18.26 -42.78 22.87
N PHE A 263 -18.45 -41.91 21.88
CA PHE A 263 -18.06 -40.50 21.98
C PHE A 263 -19.24 -39.59 21.63
N ARG A 264 -19.33 -38.43 22.29
CA ARG A 264 -20.31 -37.41 21.92
C ARG A 264 -19.71 -36.02 21.87
N CYS A 265 -20.28 -35.17 21.01
CA CYS A 265 -20.03 -33.74 21.01
C CYS A 265 -21.21 -33.01 21.68
N PRO A 266 -21.02 -32.37 22.85
CA PRO A 266 -22.10 -31.65 23.55
C PRO A 266 -22.54 -30.35 22.85
N ILE A 267 -21.82 -29.89 21.82
CA ILE A 267 -22.11 -28.63 21.11
C ILE A 267 -23.02 -28.85 19.91
N HIS A 268 -22.87 -29.99 19.22
CA HIS A 268 -23.63 -30.32 18.00
C HIS A 268 -24.54 -31.54 18.20
N ASP A 269 -24.54 -32.15 19.39
CA ASP A 269 -25.21 -33.42 19.70
C ASP A 269 -24.88 -34.57 18.73
N ASN A 270 -23.69 -34.52 18.12
CA ASN A 270 -23.19 -35.57 17.27
C ASN A 270 -22.67 -36.72 18.13
N VAL A 271 -23.02 -37.95 17.77
CA VAL A 271 -22.63 -39.15 18.53
C VAL A 271 -21.87 -40.11 17.63
N CYS A 272 -20.73 -40.60 18.12
CA CYS A 272 -19.98 -41.70 17.53
C CYS A 272 -20.27 -43.00 18.29
N TYR A 273 -20.67 -44.03 17.57
CA TYR A 273 -20.96 -45.36 18.09
C TYR A 273 -19.73 -46.28 18.02
N GLY A 274 -19.75 -47.39 18.75
CA GLY A 274 -18.62 -48.33 18.81
C GLY A 274 -18.27 -49.01 17.48
N ASP A 275 -19.20 -49.05 16.53
CA ASP A 275 -18.98 -49.48 15.15
C ASP A 275 -18.21 -48.43 14.31
N GLY A 276 -18.02 -47.22 14.83
CA GLY A 276 -17.37 -46.08 14.16
C GLY A 276 -18.32 -45.23 13.33
N SER A 277 -19.62 -45.55 13.28
CA SER A 277 -20.62 -44.69 12.66
C SER A 277 -20.80 -43.41 13.49
N VAL A 278 -21.07 -42.30 12.80
CA VAL A 278 -21.35 -41.02 13.46
C VAL A 278 -22.71 -40.54 13.01
N GLN A 279 -23.61 -40.35 13.97
CA GLN A 279 -24.94 -39.80 13.74
C GLN A 279 -24.92 -38.31 14.09
N GLN A 280 -25.41 -37.49 13.17
CA GLN A 280 -25.67 -36.08 13.43
C GLN A 280 -26.99 -35.95 14.17
N GLY A 281 -27.02 -35.09 15.19
CA GLY A 281 -28.12 -34.95 16.14
C GLY A 281 -29.52 -35.06 15.51
N GLN A 282 -30.13 -36.24 15.64
CA GLN A 282 -31.55 -36.39 15.86
C GLN A 282 -31.72 -36.77 17.33
N GLU A 283 -32.72 -36.18 17.97
CA GLU A 283 -32.99 -36.28 19.41
C GLU A 283 -32.81 -37.71 19.94
N MET A 284 -31.82 -37.91 20.80
CA MET A 284 -31.50 -39.22 21.35
C MET A 284 -32.49 -39.56 22.47
N PRO A 285 -33.11 -40.75 22.48
CA PRO A 285 -33.99 -41.14 23.57
C PRO A 285 -33.20 -41.23 24.89
N PRO A 286 -33.85 -40.96 26.04
CA PRO A 286 -33.17 -40.82 27.32
C PRO A 286 -32.38 -42.08 27.71
N PRO A 287 -31.26 -41.92 28.44
CA PRO A 287 -30.42 -43.04 28.84
C PRO A 287 -31.23 -44.06 29.65
N ARG A 288 -31.22 -45.32 29.21
CA ARG A 288 -31.75 -46.43 30.01
C ARG A 288 -30.86 -46.58 31.24
N LEU A 289 -31.31 -46.03 32.36
CA LEU A 289 -30.71 -46.24 33.67
C LEU A 289 -30.63 -47.76 33.90
N ARG A 290 -29.41 -48.30 34.07
CA ARG A 290 -29.25 -49.67 34.55
C ARG A 290 -29.87 -49.73 35.95
N PRO A 291 -30.72 -50.72 36.26
CA PRO A 291 -31.18 -50.91 37.63
C PRO A 291 -29.94 -51.14 38.51
N ARG A 292 -29.79 -50.31 39.54
CA ARG A 292 -28.82 -50.55 40.61
C ARG A 292 -29.13 -51.93 41.18
N ARG A 293 -28.20 -52.88 41.00
CA ARG A 293 -28.14 -54.10 41.81
C ARG A 293 -27.30 -53.82 43.04
#